data_AF-A0A177HUC8-F1
#
_entry.id   AF-A0A177HUC8-F1
#
_cell.length_a   1.000
_cell.length_b   1.000
_cell.length_c   1.000
_cell.angle_alpha   90.00
_cell.angle_beta   90.00
_cell.angle_gamma   90.00
#
_symmetry.space_group_name_H-M   'P 1'
#
loop_
_entity.id
_entity.type
_entity.pdbx_description
1 polymer ?
#
loop_
_entity_poly.entity_id
_entity_poly.type
_entity_poly.pdbx_seq_one_letter_code
_entity_poly.pdbx_strand_id
1 'polypeptide(L)'
;MSGHGHSHVHPAVVRPPGGASASPHAEAATRVPGTAAALVHGEAIATERVDRLLHAVPLREGATRPEALARAERQRRRWATQVVVADELARRACAQHGLAPRLLYEDEAASVEAVSDDAVPPRILTIQAADVADMGSIVATVLAYSPAARALLAHLEGSQVIPDAAVRDYYDRNPDRFLSQAALRRGVDPFAPKDAGGRAPADFLPYAQVREGIERDLRRAAGRRAFFAWLDRARAGVVYAVGYEHPGDPSHQDHEHRH
;
A
#
# COMPACT_ATOMS: atom_id res chain seq x y z
N MET A 1 -44.27 -46.82 67.59
CA MET A 1 -44.34 -47.56 66.31
C MET A 1 -43.48 -46.83 65.30
N SER A 2 -42.55 -47.56 64.66
CA SER A 2 -41.67 -47.19 63.53
C SER A 2 -40.65 -46.07 63.79
N GLY A 3 -39.31 -46.23 63.72
CA GLY A 3 -38.45 -47.29 63.21
C GLY A 3 -37.60 -46.79 62.02
N HIS A 4 -36.27 -46.78 62.18
CA HIS A 4 -35.18 -46.57 61.19
C HIS A 4 -34.86 -45.10 60.81
N GLY A 5 -33.61 -44.66 60.67
CA GLY A 5 -32.31 -45.35 60.63
C GLY A 5 -31.16 -44.32 60.59
N HIS A 6 -29.95 -44.79 60.92
CA HIS A 6 -28.69 -44.07 61.08
C HIS A 6 -28.13 -43.40 59.80
N SER A 7 -27.35 -42.32 59.95
CA SER A 7 -25.90 -42.34 59.67
C SER A 7 -25.21 -40.99 59.91
N HIS A 8 -24.12 -41.04 60.68
CA HIS A 8 -23.09 -40.01 60.81
C HIS A 8 -22.20 -39.97 59.57
N VAL A 9 -21.84 -38.77 59.07
CA VAL A 9 -20.59 -38.52 58.33
C VAL A 9 -20.05 -37.13 58.68
N HIS A 10 -18.78 -37.08 59.11
CA HIS A 10 -17.98 -35.88 59.41
C HIS A 10 -17.35 -35.26 58.14
N PRO A 11 -16.79 -34.03 58.19
CA PRO A 11 -16.76 -33.09 57.06
C PRO A 11 -15.53 -33.26 56.15
N ALA A 12 -15.72 -33.01 54.85
CA ALA A 12 -14.63 -32.90 53.89
C ALA A 12 -14.27 -31.42 53.66
N VAL A 13 -13.05 -31.06 54.04
CA VAL A 13 -12.37 -29.80 53.75
C VAL A 13 -12.16 -29.69 52.23
N VAL A 14 -12.78 -28.68 51.61
CA VAL A 14 -12.59 -28.36 50.19
C VAL A 14 -11.30 -27.54 50.05
N ARG A 15 -10.28 -28.13 49.42
CA ARG A 15 -9.10 -27.43 48.89
C ARG A 15 -9.50 -26.62 47.65
N PRO A 16 -8.98 -25.40 47.44
CA PRO A 16 -9.15 -24.69 46.18
C PRO A 16 -8.33 -25.38 45.07
N PRO A 17 -8.85 -25.48 43.84
CA PRO A 17 -8.10 -26.02 42.73
C PRO A 17 -6.99 -25.05 42.30
N GLY A 18 -5.88 -25.67 41.89
CA GLY A 18 -4.59 -25.07 41.62
C GLY A 18 -4.57 -24.09 40.45
N GLY A 19 -3.51 -23.30 40.45
CA GLY A 19 -3.24 -22.28 39.46
C GLY A 19 -3.29 -22.80 38.03
N ALA A 20 -3.93 -21.99 37.18
CA ALA A 20 -3.80 -22.11 35.74
C ALA A 20 -2.32 -21.90 35.39
N SER A 21 -1.67 -23.00 35.01
CA SER A 21 -0.43 -22.98 34.25
C SER A 21 -0.70 -22.19 32.97
N ALA A 22 -0.17 -20.97 32.87
CA ALA A 22 -0.13 -20.23 31.63
C ALA A 22 0.67 -21.05 30.61
N SER A 23 0.00 -21.50 29.55
CA SER A 23 0.62 -22.19 28.43
C SER A 23 1.71 -21.31 27.80
N PRO A 24 2.95 -21.79 27.64
CA PRO A 24 4.07 -21.01 27.07
C PRO A 24 3.94 -20.74 25.56
N HIS A 25 2.83 -21.10 24.93
CA HIS A 25 2.63 -21.00 23.48
C HIS A 25 2.01 -19.68 23.00
N ALA A 26 1.60 -18.77 23.89
CA ALA A 26 1.03 -17.48 23.50
C ALA A 26 2.07 -16.35 23.40
N GLU A 27 3.20 -16.42 24.13
CA GLU A 27 4.23 -15.37 24.13
C GLU A 27 5.29 -15.55 23.01
N ALA A 28 5.36 -16.73 22.38
CA ALA A 28 6.36 -17.02 21.35
C ALA A 28 6.04 -16.40 19.97
N ALA A 29 4.83 -15.91 19.74
CA ALA A 29 4.37 -15.45 18.43
C ALA A 29 4.83 -14.02 18.05
N THR A 30 5.44 -13.28 18.98
CA THR A 30 5.76 -11.85 18.76
C THR A 30 7.23 -11.60 18.42
N ARG A 31 8.10 -12.60 18.60
CA ARG A 31 9.53 -12.43 18.32
C ARG A 31 9.82 -12.77 16.86
N VAL A 32 10.25 -11.77 16.10
CA VAL A 32 10.69 -11.98 14.72
C VAL A 32 11.95 -12.86 14.72
N PRO A 33 11.98 -13.99 13.99
CA PRO A 33 13.17 -14.82 13.87
C PRO A 33 14.37 -14.04 13.35
N GLY A 34 15.60 -14.44 13.71
CA GLY A 34 16.81 -13.72 13.29
C GLY A 34 17.06 -13.70 11.77
N THR A 35 16.40 -14.57 11.01
CA THR A 35 16.42 -14.65 9.55
C THR A 35 15.23 -13.95 8.88
N ALA A 36 14.37 -13.28 9.67
CA ALA A 36 13.19 -12.60 9.18
C ALA A 36 13.32 -11.08 9.38
N ALA A 37 12.91 -10.33 8.36
CA ALA A 37 12.82 -8.88 8.38
C ALA A 37 11.52 -8.39 9.04
N ALA A 38 10.44 -9.16 8.91
CA ALA A 38 9.13 -8.84 9.49
C ALA A 38 8.28 -10.11 9.64
N LEU A 39 7.19 -10.00 10.40
CA LEU A 39 6.08 -10.94 10.44
C LEU A 39 4.84 -10.24 9.90
N VAL A 40 4.15 -10.85 8.94
CA VAL A 40 2.84 -10.38 8.43
C VAL A 40 1.80 -11.37 8.91
N HIS A 41 0.93 -10.94 9.83
CA HIS A 41 -0.06 -11.81 10.48
C HIS A 41 0.53 -13.13 11.03
N GLY A 42 1.74 -13.04 11.60
CA GLY A 42 2.47 -14.19 12.18
C GLY A 42 3.35 -14.97 11.21
N GLU A 43 3.30 -14.70 9.89
CA GLU A 43 4.13 -15.37 8.90
C GLU A 43 5.38 -14.56 8.57
N ALA A 44 6.53 -15.25 8.49
CA ALA A 44 7.83 -14.60 8.35
C ALA A 44 8.12 -14.11 6.93
N ILE A 45 8.59 -12.87 6.83
CA ILE A 45 9.22 -12.31 5.65
C ILE A 45 10.73 -12.45 5.80
N ALA A 46 11.32 -13.29 4.97
CA ALA A 46 12.74 -13.61 5.00
C ALA A 46 13.61 -12.39 4.63
N THR A 47 14.77 -12.23 5.30
CA THR A 47 15.74 -11.16 5.02
C THR A 47 16.25 -11.20 3.57
N GLU A 48 16.35 -12.39 3.00
CA GLU A 48 16.81 -12.64 1.64
C GLU A 48 15.88 -12.00 0.59
N ARG A 49 14.58 -11.85 0.88
CA ARG A 49 13.64 -11.16 -0.02
C ARG A 49 13.89 -9.65 -0.04
N VAL A 50 14.30 -9.07 1.10
CA VAL A 50 14.73 -7.67 1.19
C VAL A 50 16.03 -7.47 0.41
N ASP A 51 16.99 -8.38 0.60
CA ASP A 51 18.28 -8.30 -0.10
C ASP A 51 18.12 -8.44 -1.62
N ARG A 52 17.24 -9.33 -2.10
CA ARG A 52 16.92 -9.43 -3.53
C ARG A 52 16.41 -8.11 -4.10
N LEU A 53 15.52 -7.40 -3.39
CA LEU A 53 15.04 -6.08 -3.81
C LEU A 53 16.17 -5.04 -3.81
N LEU A 54 17.02 -5.05 -2.78
CA LEU A 54 18.19 -4.16 -2.71
C LEU A 54 19.17 -4.42 -3.85
N HIS A 55 19.32 -5.65 -4.34
CA HIS A 55 20.15 -5.91 -5.53
C HIS A 55 19.49 -5.40 -6.82
N ALA A 56 18.16 -5.48 -6.93
CA ALA A 56 17.43 -5.06 -8.11
C ALA A 56 17.30 -3.54 -8.25
N VAL A 57 17.27 -2.78 -7.14
CA VAL A 57 17.08 -1.32 -7.14
C VAL A 57 18.38 -0.63 -6.73
N PRO A 58 19.28 -0.20 -7.64
CA PRO A 58 20.58 0.36 -7.27
C PRO A 58 20.48 1.64 -6.41
N LEU A 59 21.54 1.93 -5.64
CA LEU A 59 21.67 3.15 -4.83
C LEU A 59 21.49 4.40 -5.70
N ARG A 60 20.77 5.40 -5.18
CA ARG A 60 20.96 6.78 -5.67
C ARG A 60 22.32 7.26 -5.18
N GLU A 61 23.22 7.57 -6.11
CA GLU A 61 24.55 8.10 -5.82
C GLU A 61 24.45 9.38 -4.97
N GLY A 62 25.34 9.57 -3.99
CA GLY A 62 25.43 10.84 -3.27
C GLY A 62 26.16 10.86 -1.93
N ALA A 63 26.28 9.73 -1.22
CA ALA A 63 27.02 9.67 0.05
C ALA A 63 28.46 9.20 -0.17
N THR A 64 29.44 9.96 0.33
CA THR A 64 30.88 9.63 0.20
C THR A 64 31.57 9.40 1.54
N ARG A 65 30.98 9.85 2.65
CA ARG A 65 31.53 9.65 4.01
C ARG A 65 31.09 8.31 4.60
N PRO A 66 31.96 7.57 5.34
CA PRO A 66 31.62 6.25 5.89
C PRO A 66 30.35 6.22 6.75
N GLU A 67 30.16 7.19 7.64
CA GLU A 67 28.95 7.27 8.48
C GLU A 67 27.69 7.57 7.66
N ALA A 68 27.81 8.42 6.64
CA ALA A 68 26.71 8.75 5.73
C ALA A 68 26.32 7.54 4.86
N LEU A 69 27.31 6.75 4.43
CA LEU A 69 27.11 5.48 3.74
C LEU A 69 26.37 4.47 4.63
N ALA A 70 26.84 4.26 5.87
CA ALA A 70 26.21 3.34 6.81
C ALA A 70 24.76 3.77 7.15
N ARG A 71 24.50 5.07 7.28
CA ARG A 71 23.13 5.60 7.46
C ARG A 71 22.27 5.33 6.21
N ALA A 72 22.77 5.69 5.03
CA ALA A 72 22.05 5.48 3.78
C ALA A 72 21.70 4.01 3.56
N GLU A 73 22.60 3.10 3.94
CA GLU A 73 22.40 1.66 3.85
C GLU A 73 21.30 1.16 4.80
N ARG A 74 21.27 1.64 6.06
CA ARG A 74 20.17 1.36 7.00
C ARG A 74 18.83 1.88 6.50
N GLN A 75 18.80 3.12 6.02
CA GLN A 75 17.57 3.72 5.48
C GLN A 75 17.06 2.97 4.25
N ARG A 76 17.98 2.56 3.37
CA ARG A 76 17.65 1.77 2.18
C ARG A 76 17.12 0.37 2.55
N ARG A 77 17.69 -0.28 3.57
CA ARG A 77 17.19 -1.56 4.08
C ARG A 77 15.76 -1.44 4.63
N ARG A 78 15.52 -0.45 5.48
CA ARG A 78 14.19 -0.14 6.02
C ARG A 78 13.19 0.13 4.89
N TRP A 79 13.56 0.99 3.94
CA TRP A 79 12.75 1.27 2.76
C TRP A 79 12.43 0.02 1.94
N ALA A 80 13.43 -0.81 1.65
CA ALA A 80 13.23 -2.05 0.90
C ALA A 80 12.30 -3.01 1.64
N THR A 81 12.37 -3.03 2.97
CA THR A 81 11.45 -3.81 3.81
C THR A 81 10.02 -3.30 3.67
N GLN A 82 9.81 -1.98 3.66
CA GLN A 82 8.49 -1.41 3.43
C GLN A 82 7.90 -1.82 2.08
N VAL A 83 8.73 -1.89 1.04
CA VAL A 83 8.31 -2.32 -0.29
C VAL A 83 7.97 -3.82 -0.31
N VAL A 84 8.82 -4.67 0.27
CA VAL A 84 8.59 -6.13 0.34
C VAL A 84 7.35 -6.48 1.17
N VAL A 85 7.15 -5.82 2.31
CA VAL A 85 5.96 -6.01 3.13
C VAL A 85 4.70 -5.57 2.38
N ALA A 86 4.75 -4.44 1.66
CA ALA A 86 3.60 -4.00 0.87
C ALA A 86 3.29 -4.96 -0.30
N ASP A 87 4.31 -5.50 -0.98
CA ASP A 87 4.14 -6.57 -1.98
C ASP A 87 3.47 -7.81 -1.36
N GLU A 88 3.94 -8.25 -0.18
CA GLU A 88 3.34 -9.39 0.52
C GLU A 88 1.87 -9.16 0.88
N LEU A 89 1.55 -8.01 1.49
CA LEU A 89 0.18 -7.64 1.81
C LEU A 89 -0.71 -7.65 0.55
N ALA A 90 -0.17 -7.15 -0.56
CA ALA A 90 -0.90 -7.15 -1.83
C ALA A 90 -1.11 -8.55 -2.40
N ARG A 91 -0.12 -9.46 -2.30
CA ARG A 91 -0.26 -10.87 -2.71
C ARG A 91 -1.36 -11.56 -1.92
N ARG A 92 -1.40 -11.36 -0.60
CA ARG A 92 -2.46 -11.92 0.26
C ARG A 92 -3.83 -11.37 -0.08
N ALA A 93 -3.94 -10.06 -0.27
CA ALA A 93 -5.19 -9.45 -0.70
C ALA A 93 -5.64 -9.99 -2.07
N CYS A 94 -4.73 -10.14 -3.02
CA CYS A 94 -5.04 -10.77 -4.31
C CYS A 94 -5.59 -12.19 -4.13
N ALA A 95 -4.95 -13.02 -3.31
CA ALA A 95 -5.42 -14.37 -3.01
C ALA A 95 -6.82 -14.37 -2.36
N GLN A 96 -7.07 -13.46 -1.40
CA GLN A 96 -8.38 -13.30 -0.75
C GLN A 96 -9.48 -12.87 -1.74
N HIS A 97 -9.14 -12.05 -2.73
CA HIS A 97 -10.06 -11.54 -3.74
C HIS A 97 -10.11 -12.41 -5.02
N GLY A 98 -9.36 -13.52 -5.09
CA GLY A 98 -9.28 -14.36 -6.28
C GLY A 98 -8.66 -13.66 -7.49
N LEU A 99 -7.79 -12.67 -7.26
CA LEU A 99 -7.12 -11.90 -8.32
C LEU A 99 -5.84 -12.63 -8.74
N ALA A 100 -5.62 -12.74 -10.05
CA ALA A 100 -4.37 -13.26 -10.62
C ALA A 100 -3.42 -12.11 -10.97
N PRO A 101 -2.29 -11.92 -10.27
CA PRO A 101 -1.29 -10.93 -10.64
C PRO A 101 -0.67 -11.27 -11.99
N ARG A 102 -0.87 -10.42 -13.00
CA ARG A 102 -0.24 -10.61 -14.32
C ARG A 102 1.16 -10.01 -14.30
N LEU A 103 2.15 -10.82 -14.68
CA LEU A 103 3.48 -10.31 -15.02
C LEU A 103 3.36 -9.54 -16.32
N LEU A 104 3.68 -8.25 -16.29
CA LEU A 104 3.79 -7.43 -17.49
C LEU A 104 5.20 -7.69 -18.05
N TYR A 105 5.30 -8.59 -19.02
CA TYR A 105 6.46 -8.63 -19.90
C TYR A 105 6.26 -7.53 -20.95
N GLU A 106 7.30 -6.75 -21.25
CA GLU A 106 7.22 -5.66 -22.24
C GLU A 106 6.99 -6.18 -23.68
N ASP A 107 6.93 -7.50 -23.88
CA ASP A 107 6.46 -8.13 -25.11
C ASP A 107 5.06 -8.75 -24.90
N GLU A 108 4.10 -8.25 -25.67
CA GLU A 108 2.79 -8.84 -25.88
C GLU A 108 2.91 -10.31 -26.31
N ALA A 109 2.02 -11.16 -25.78
CA ALA A 109 1.81 -12.57 -26.16
C ALA A 109 2.82 -13.60 -25.62
N ALA A 110 2.81 -13.84 -24.30
CA ALA A 110 2.96 -15.21 -23.80
C ALA A 110 2.12 -15.39 -22.53
N SER A 111 1.08 -16.20 -22.62
CA SER A 111 0.40 -16.80 -21.47
C SER A 111 1.44 -17.57 -20.65
N VAL A 112 1.55 -17.28 -19.35
CA VAL A 112 2.42 -18.04 -18.46
C VAL A 112 1.63 -18.47 -17.23
N GLU A 113 1.69 -19.78 -17.01
CA GLU A 113 1.27 -20.49 -15.81
C GLU A 113 1.84 -19.85 -14.54
N ALA A 114 1.15 -20.06 -13.43
CA ALA A 114 1.51 -19.57 -12.10
C ALA A 114 2.99 -19.83 -11.79
N VAL A 115 3.78 -18.78 -11.81
CA VAL A 115 5.22 -18.83 -11.54
C VAL A 115 5.42 -18.98 -10.03
N SER A 116 6.06 -20.08 -9.65
CA SER A 116 6.58 -20.39 -8.32
C SER A 116 7.61 -19.35 -7.84
N ASP A 117 7.75 -19.20 -6.52
CA ASP A 117 8.37 -18.10 -5.74
C ASP A 117 9.86 -17.77 -6.01
N ASP A 118 10.46 -18.39 -7.05
CA ASP A 118 11.90 -18.43 -7.31
C ASP A 118 12.34 -17.92 -8.70
N ALA A 119 11.42 -17.40 -9.53
CA ALA A 119 11.79 -16.92 -10.87
C ALA A 119 12.00 -15.39 -10.92
N VAL A 120 13.11 -15.02 -11.60
CA VAL A 120 13.53 -13.73 -12.19
C VAL A 120 12.81 -12.47 -11.67
N PRO A 121 13.53 -11.47 -11.13
CA PRO A 121 12.88 -10.28 -10.60
C PRO A 121 12.01 -9.64 -11.70
N PRO A 122 10.76 -9.24 -11.40
CA PRO A 122 10.00 -8.43 -12.34
C PRO A 122 10.85 -7.19 -12.65
N ARG A 123 11.15 -6.96 -13.93
CA ARG A 123 11.83 -5.73 -14.35
C ARG A 123 11.03 -4.56 -13.79
N ILE A 124 11.71 -3.68 -13.07
CA ILE A 124 11.10 -2.51 -12.43
C ILE A 124 10.50 -1.67 -13.55
N LEU A 125 9.18 -1.56 -13.56
CA LEU A 125 8.49 -0.69 -14.50
C LEU A 125 8.80 0.76 -14.15
N THR A 126 9.15 1.56 -15.14
CA THR A 126 9.24 3.01 -15.00
C THR A 126 7.83 3.59 -14.85
N ILE A 127 7.46 3.97 -13.62
CA ILE A 127 6.25 4.77 -13.38
C ILE A 127 6.50 6.20 -13.85
N GLN A 128 5.52 6.79 -14.55
CA GLN A 128 5.59 8.17 -15.00
C GLN A 128 5.76 9.13 -13.81
N ALA A 129 6.64 10.12 -13.94
CA ALA A 129 7.02 11.01 -12.83
C ALA A 129 5.82 11.74 -12.17
N ALA A 130 4.79 12.07 -12.95
CA ALA A 130 3.55 12.66 -12.45
C ALA A 130 2.79 11.72 -11.50
N ASP A 131 2.73 10.43 -11.83
CA ASP A 131 2.09 9.42 -10.97
C ASP A 131 2.91 9.16 -9.69
N VAL A 132 4.24 9.30 -9.76
CA VAL A 132 5.13 9.16 -8.61
C VAL A 132 4.90 10.28 -7.58
N ALA A 133 4.70 11.52 -8.04
CA ALA A 133 4.45 12.67 -7.15
C ALA A 133 3.14 12.50 -6.37
N ASP A 134 2.08 12.05 -7.06
CA ASP A 134 0.77 11.80 -6.43
C ASP A 134 0.78 10.58 -5.49
N MET A 135 1.65 9.59 -5.74
CA MET A 135 1.68 8.34 -4.98
C MET A 135 2.66 8.32 -3.79
N GLY A 136 3.63 9.24 -3.74
CA GLY A 136 4.74 9.14 -2.81
C GLY A 136 5.74 8.03 -3.20
N SER A 137 6.99 8.19 -2.78
CA SER A 137 8.12 7.40 -3.28
C SER A 137 8.03 5.89 -3.00
N ILE A 138 7.47 5.49 -1.84
CA ILE A 138 7.31 4.07 -1.48
C ILE A 138 6.24 3.40 -2.34
N VAL A 139 5.03 3.97 -2.44
CA VAL A 139 3.94 3.34 -3.20
C VAL A 139 4.23 3.31 -4.70
N ALA A 140 4.89 4.35 -5.22
CA ALA A 140 5.44 4.29 -6.57
C ALA A 140 6.38 3.09 -6.76
N THR A 141 7.33 2.88 -5.85
CA THR A 141 8.25 1.73 -5.97
C THR A 141 7.52 0.40 -5.82
N VAL A 142 6.57 0.30 -4.90
CA VAL A 142 5.74 -0.90 -4.73
C VAL A 142 5.00 -1.22 -6.03
N LEU A 143 4.37 -0.24 -6.68
CA LEU A 143 3.66 -0.48 -7.94
C LEU A 143 4.60 -0.78 -9.11
N ALA A 144 5.84 -0.27 -9.09
CA ALA A 144 6.85 -0.62 -10.08
C ALA A 144 7.32 -2.06 -9.93
N TYR A 145 7.52 -2.52 -8.69
CA TYR A 145 8.09 -3.82 -8.35
C TYR A 145 7.05 -4.95 -8.24
N SER A 146 5.85 -4.67 -7.75
CA SER A 146 4.85 -5.67 -7.35
C SER A 146 3.73 -5.81 -8.40
N PRO A 147 3.66 -6.94 -9.12
CA PRO A 147 2.49 -7.26 -9.95
C PRO A 147 1.21 -7.38 -9.13
N ALA A 148 1.30 -7.89 -7.89
CA ALA A 148 0.15 -8.04 -7.00
C ALA A 148 -0.42 -6.69 -6.57
N ALA A 149 0.44 -5.71 -6.25
CA ALA A 149 -0.01 -4.37 -5.92
C ALA A 149 -0.71 -3.70 -7.11
N ARG A 150 -0.21 -3.90 -8.34
CA ARG A 150 -0.86 -3.38 -9.55
C ARG A 150 -2.21 -4.06 -9.80
N ALA A 151 -2.29 -5.38 -9.65
CA ALA A 151 -3.54 -6.12 -9.81
C ALA A 151 -4.60 -5.67 -8.79
N LEU A 152 -4.19 -5.48 -7.53
CA LEU A 152 -5.06 -4.95 -6.49
C LEU A 152 -5.48 -3.51 -6.77
N LEU A 153 -4.57 -2.62 -7.18
CA LEU A 153 -4.92 -1.25 -7.56
C LEU A 153 -5.93 -1.24 -8.71
N ALA A 154 -5.72 -2.04 -9.76
CA ALA A 154 -6.65 -2.15 -10.87
C ALA A 154 -8.03 -2.66 -10.44
N HIS A 155 -8.08 -3.64 -9.53
CA HIS A 155 -9.32 -4.11 -8.93
C HIS A 155 -10.03 -3.00 -8.14
N LEU A 156 -9.29 -2.27 -7.30
CA LEU A 156 -9.84 -1.17 -6.52
C LEU A 156 -10.33 -0.04 -7.43
N GLU A 157 -9.58 0.35 -8.45
CA GLU A 157 -10.01 1.33 -9.47
C GLU A 157 -11.29 0.86 -10.19
N GLY A 158 -11.36 -0.41 -10.60
CA GLY A 158 -12.53 -0.99 -11.26
C GLY A 158 -13.78 -1.03 -10.38
N SER A 159 -13.60 -1.10 -9.06
CA SER A 159 -14.71 -1.06 -8.10
C SER A 159 -15.26 0.35 -7.81
N GLN A 160 -14.58 1.42 -8.28
CA GLN A 160 -15.03 2.79 -8.00
C GLN A 160 -16.16 3.21 -8.95
N VAL A 161 -17.30 3.53 -8.35
CA VAL A 161 -18.43 4.17 -9.04
C VAL A 161 -18.26 5.68 -8.91
N ILE A 162 -18.14 6.37 -10.06
CA ILE A 162 -18.05 7.83 -10.12
C ILE A 162 -19.41 8.38 -10.55
N PRO A 163 -20.14 9.09 -9.66
CA PRO A 163 -21.42 9.69 -10.04
C PRO A 163 -21.24 10.76 -11.13
N ASP A 164 -22.15 10.81 -12.09
CA ASP A 164 -22.17 11.84 -13.15
C ASP A 164 -22.10 13.27 -12.60
N ALA A 165 -22.77 13.50 -11.46
CA ALA A 165 -22.72 14.78 -10.75
C ALA A 165 -21.29 15.16 -10.34
N ALA A 166 -20.46 14.21 -9.91
CA ALA A 166 -19.07 14.47 -9.55
C ALA A 166 -18.20 14.76 -10.79
N VAL A 167 -18.47 14.10 -11.91
CA VAL A 167 -17.79 14.38 -13.19
C VAL A 167 -18.12 15.79 -13.65
N ARG A 168 -19.40 16.19 -13.57
CA ARG A 168 -19.86 17.52 -13.94
C ARG A 168 -19.28 18.60 -13.04
N ASP A 169 -19.35 18.37 -11.74
CA ASP A 169 -18.82 19.27 -10.73
C ASP A 169 -17.29 19.46 -10.85
N TYR A 170 -16.55 18.40 -11.17
CA TYR A 170 -15.13 18.52 -11.49
C TYR A 170 -14.88 19.40 -12.71
N TYR A 171 -15.66 19.23 -13.79
CA TYR A 171 -15.56 20.08 -14.97
C TYR A 171 -15.78 21.56 -14.63
N ASP A 172 -16.84 21.85 -13.87
CA ASP A 172 -17.21 23.23 -13.53
C ASP A 172 -16.21 23.90 -12.56
N ARG A 173 -15.54 23.13 -11.68
CA ARG A 173 -14.54 23.62 -10.72
C ARG A 173 -13.12 23.77 -11.27
N ASN A 174 -12.81 23.12 -12.40
CA ASN A 174 -11.46 23.14 -13.01
C ASN A 174 -11.50 23.76 -14.42
N PRO A 175 -12.04 24.99 -14.58
CA PRO A 175 -12.23 25.59 -15.90
C PRO A 175 -10.92 25.80 -16.67
N ASP A 176 -9.81 26.00 -15.96
CA ASP A 176 -8.45 26.14 -16.51
C ASP A 176 -7.99 24.90 -17.28
N ARG A 177 -8.37 23.70 -16.82
CA ARG A 177 -8.00 22.42 -17.45
C ARG A 177 -8.75 22.15 -18.75
N PHE A 178 -9.84 22.88 -19.00
CA PHE A 178 -10.72 22.66 -20.14
C PHE A 178 -10.78 23.85 -21.09
N LEU A 179 -9.84 24.79 -21.01
CA LEU A 179 -9.71 25.81 -22.03
C LEU A 179 -9.35 25.19 -23.39
N SER A 180 -10.02 25.66 -24.44
CA SER A 180 -9.62 25.37 -25.80
C SER A 180 -8.24 25.96 -26.09
N GLN A 181 -7.51 25.35 -27.02
CA GLN A 181 -6.19 25.85 -27.43
C GLN A 181 -6.25 27.31 -27.93
N ALA A 182 -7.35 27.71 -28.57
CA ALA A 182 -7.55 29.08 -29.03
C ALA A 182 -7.71 30.06 -27.86
N ALA A 183 -8.47 29.69 -26.82
CA ALA A 183 -8.63 30.51 -25.63
C ALA A 183 -7.32 30.66 -24.84
N LEU A 184 -6.55 29.57 -24.70
CA LEU A 184 -5.21 29.61 -24.10
C LEU A 184 -4.28 30.60 -24.83
N ARG A 185 -4.26 30.57 -26.17
CA ARG A 185 -3.44 31.49 -26.97
C ARG A 185 -3.84 32.96 -26.83
N ARG A 186 -5.12 33.23 -26.56
CA ARG A 186 -5.61 34.60 -26.31
C ARG A 186 -5.41 35.06 -24.86
N GLY A 187 -4.95 34.18 -23.98
CA GLY A 187 -4.76 34.50 -22.56
C GLY A 187 -6.08 34.68 -21.80
N VAL A 188 -7.12 33.91 -22.17
CA VAL A 188 -8.40 33.94 -21.44
C VAL A 188 -8.17 33.51 -19.99
N ASP A 189 -8.62 34.34 -19.04
CA ASP A 189 -8.67 33.96 -17.63
C ASP A 189 -9.87 33.03 -17.38
N PRO A 190 -9.65 31.74 -17.07
CA PRO A 190 -10.71 30.77 -16.86
C PRO A 190 -11.57 31.06 -15.62
N PHE A 191 -11.05 31.84 -14.67
CA PHE A 191 -11.70 32.17 -13.40
C PHE A 191 -12.38 33.54 -13.38
N ALA A 192 -12.27 34.31 -14.47
CA ALA A 192 -12.93 35.60 -14.58
C ALA A 192 -14.45 35.50 -14.32
N PRO A 193 -15.07 36.51 -13.67
CA PRO A 193 -16.53 36.55 -13.48
C PRO A 193 -17.28 36.38 -14.81
N LYS A 194 -18.41 35.66 -14.80
CA LYS A 194 -19.16 35.33 -16.04
C LYS A 194 -19.68 36.58 -16.77
N ASP A 195 -19.93 37.65 -16.03
CA ASP A 195 -20.45 38.94 -16.44
C ASP A 195 -19.36 39.94 -16.87
N ALA A 196 -18.09 39.66 -16.57
CA ALA A 196 -16.97 40.53 -16.95
C ALA A 196 -16.62 40.49 -18.45
N GLY A 197 -17.35 39.71 -19.26
CA GLY A 197 -17.17 39.62 -20.71
C GLY A 197 -15.88 38.95 -21.19
N GLY A 198 -15.01 38.52 -20.27
CA GLY A 198 -13.69 37.95 -20.57
C GLY A 198 -13.66 36.47 -20.95
N ARG A 199 -14.77 35.74 -20.79
CA ARG A 199 -14.88 34.32 -21.17
C ARG A 199 -16.22 34.02 -21.85
N ALA A 200 -16.17 33.30 -22.97
CA ALA A 200 -17.33 32.79 -23.69
C ALA A 200 -17.47 31.27 -23.51
N PRO A 201 -18.68 30.68 -23.62
CA PRO A 201 -18.84 29.22 -23.58
C PRO A 201 -17.98 28.48 -24.62
N ALA A 202 -17.73 29.09 -25.78
CA ALA A 202 -16.89 28.54 -26.84
C ALA A 202 -15.38 28.50 -26.50
N ASP A 203 -14.97 29.14 -25.40
CA ASP A 203 -13.58 29.15 -24.95
C ASP A 203 -13.19 27.84 -24.27
N PHE A 204 -14.16 27.01 -23.90
CA PHE A 204 -13.98 25.75 -23.20
C PHE A 204 -14.26 24.55 -24.11
N LEU A 205 -13.54 23.45 -23.88
CA LEU A 205 -13.83 22.15 -24.48
C LEU A 205 -15.22 21.69 -24.03
N PRO A 206 -16.12 21.28 -24.95
CA PRO A 206 -17.47 20.84 -24.60
C PRO A 206 -17.45 19.68 -23.60
N TYR A 207 -18.28 19.77 -22.54
CA TYR A 207 -18.37 18.74 -21.49
C TYR A 207 -18.51 17.32 -22.05
N ALA A 208 -19.37 17.13 -23.05
CA ALA A 208 -19.60 15.83 -23.69
C ALA A 208 -18.32 15.20 -24.27
N GLN A 209 -17.36 16.01 -24.73
CA GLN A 209 -16.09 15.52 -25.29
C GLN A 209 -15.08 15.10 -24.22
N VAL A 210 -15.12 15.73 -23.05
CA VAL A 210 -14.13 15.50 -21.98
C VAL A 210 -14.66 14.63 -20.85
N ARG A 211 -15.98 14.40 -20.78
CA ARG A 211 -16.67 13.66 -19.70
C ARG A 211 -16.00 12.32 -19.40
N GLU A 212 -15.77 11.49 -20.40
CA GLU A 212 -15.17 10.15 -20.22
C GLU A 212 -13.74 10.21 -19.69
N GLY A 213 -12.95 11.20 -20.15
CA GLY A 213 -11.60 11.43 -19.66
C GLY A 213 -11.60 11.81 -18.17
N ILE A 214 -12.48 12.74 -17.79
CA ILE A 214 -12.66 13.16 -16.40
C ILE A 214 -13.10 11.99 -15.53
N GLU A 215 -14.09 11.22 -15.98
CA GLU A 215 -14.59 10.06 -15.23
C GLU A 215 -13.48 9.04 -14.97
N ARG A 216 -12.66 8.73 -15.99
CA ARG A 216 -11.50 7.86 -15.87
C ARG A 216 -10.47 8.39 -14.87
N ASP A 217 -10.17 9.67 -14.92
CA ASP A 217 -9.18 10.29 -14.03
C ASP A 217 -9.68 10.32 -12.57
N LEU A 218 -10.96 10.63 -12.36
CA LEU A 218 -11.61 10.56 -11.05
C LEU A 218 -11.63 9.13 -10.50
N ARG A 219 -11.91 8.14 -11.36
CA ARG A 219 -11.88 6.71 -11.01
C ARG A 219 -10.49 6.28 -10.56
N ARG A 220 -9.45 6.64 -11.31
CA ARG A 220 -8.04 6.38 -10.95
C ARG A 220 -7.68 7.04 -9.63
N ALA A 221 -8.02 8.32 -9.46
CA ALA A 221 -7.75 9.04 -8.22
C ALA A 221 -8.47 8.41 -7.00
N ALA A 222 -9.72 7.98 -7.18
CA ALA A 222 -10.48 7.28 -6.14
C ALA A 222 -9.87 5.91 -5.81
N GLY A 223 -9.47 5.14 -6.83
CA GLY A 223 -8.81 3.85 -6.63
C GLY A 223 -7.46 3.97 -5.92
N ARG A 224 -6.65 4.99 -6.25
CA ARG A 224 -5.42 5.31 -5.52
C ARG A 224 -5.69 5.60 -4.04
N ARG A 225 -6.68 6.45 -3.74
CA ARG A 225 -7.09 6.73 -2.35
C ARG A 225 -7.55 5.46 -1.62
N ALA A 226 -8.33 4.61 -2.29
CA ALA A 226 -8.77 3.34 -1.74
C ALA A 226 -7.58 2.40 -1.45
N PHE A 227 -6.59 2.35 -2.36
CA PHE A 227 -5.37 1.58 -2.18
C PHE A 227 -4.55 2.08 -0.98
N PHE A 228 -4.38 3.40 -0.83
CA PHE A 228 -3.71 3.96 0.35
C PHE A 228 -4.41 3.59 1.65
N ALA A 229 -5.73 3.80 1.71
CA ALA A 229 -6.51 3.49 2.89
C ALA A 229 -6.49 1.98 3.21
N TRP A 230 -6.46 1.13 2.19
CA TRP A 230 -6.28 -0.31 2.35
C TRP A 230 -4.89 -0.64 2.90
N LEU A 231 -3.82 -0.10 2.31
CA LEU A 231 -2.45 -0.41 2.69
C LEU A 231 -2.17 0.02 4.14
N ASP A 232 -2.69 1.17 4.55
CA ASP A 232 -2.61 1.66 5.92
C ASP A 232 -3.25 0.68 6.92
N ARG A 233 -4.48 0.23 6.64
CA ARG A 233 -5.15 -0.78 7.48
C ARG A 233 -4.44 -2.13 7.46
N ALA A 234 -3.96 -2.58 6.29
CA ALA A 234 -3.30 -3.86 6.12
C ALA A 234 -1.99 -3.95 6.92
N ARG A 235 -1.31 -2.81 7.15
CA ARG A 235 -0.08 -2.72 7.95
C ARG A 235 -0.30 -2.95 9.44
N ALA A 236 -1.53 -2.87 9.95
CA ALA A 236 -1.81 -3.06 11.37
C ALA A 236 -1.41 -4.45 11.91
N GLY A 237 -1.32 -5.46 11.03
CA GLY A 237 -0.91 -6.82 11.39
C GLY A 237 0.59 -7.12 11.19
N VAL A 238 1.43 -6.11 10.99
CA VAL A 238 2.85 -6.28 10.69
C VAL A 238 3.72 -6.00 11.93
N VAL A 239 4.64 -6.92 12.22
CA VAL A 239 5.67 -6.77 13.26
C VAL A 239 7.04 -6.76 12.58
N TYR A 240 7.83 -5.71 12.78
CA TYR A 240 9.16 -5.60 12.16
C TYR A 240 10.25 -6.14 13.08
N ALA A 241 11.30 -6.72 12.48
CA ALA A 241 12.54 -7.00 13.20
C ALA A 241 13.30 -5.70 13.49
N VAL A 242 14.16 -5.74 14.50
CA VAL A 242 15.02 -4.62 14.84
C VAL A 242 15.93 -4.26 13.65
N GLY A 243 15.93 -2.99 13.24
CA GLY A 243 16.67 -2.49 12.07
C GLY A 243 15.93 -2.59 10.74
N TYR A 244 14.69 -3.10 10.73
CA TYR A 244 13.83 -3.26 9.56
C TYR A 244 12.55 -2.42 9.64
N GLU A 245 12.46 -1.53 10.63
CA GLU A 245 11.28 -0.73 10.93
C GLU A 245 11.01 0.36 9.87
N HIS A 246 10.01 1.20 10.12
CA HIS A 246 9.66 2.28 9.21
C HIS A 246 10.78 3.34 9.15
N PRO A 247 11.23 3.80 7.96
CA PRO A 247 12.28 4.81 7.81
C PRO A 247 12.02 6.13 8.54
N GLY A 248 10.74 6.51 8.66
CA GLY A 248 10.27 7.69 9.37
C GLY A 248 9.88 7.47 10.83
N ASP A 249 10.20 6.32 11.44
CA ASP A 249 9.90 6.09 12.86
C ASP A 249 10.75 7.05 13.74
N PRO A 250 10.11 7.96 14.50
CA PRO A 250 10.82 8.99 15.27
C PRO A 250 11.65 8.42 16.42
N SER A 251 11.46 7.15 16.81
CA SER A 251 12.30 6.47 17.79
C SER A 251 13.74 6.23 17.30
N HIS A 252 13.98 6.31 15.99
CA HIS A 252 15.30 6.16 15.40
C HIS A 252 16.03 7.49 15.28
N GLN A 253 17.30 7.53 15.71
CA GLN A 253 18.17 8.71 15.59
C GLN A 253 18.41 9.11 14.12
N ASP A 254 18.14 8.21 13.19
CA ASP A 254 18.28 8.43 11.76
C ASP A 254 16.97 8.51 10.99
N HIS A 255 15.85 8.83 11.64
CA HIS A 255 14.60 9.07 10.93
C HIS A 255 14.76 10.16 9.85
N GLU A 256 14.27 9.88 8.64
CA GLU A 256 14.19 10.86 7.56
C GLU A 256 12.72 11.13 7.25
N HIS A 257 12.23 12.29 7.71
CA HIS A 257 11.00 12.89 7.17
C HIS A 257 11.40 13.76 5.98
N ARG A 258 11.38 13.19 4.77
CA ARG A 258 11.40 13.99 3.55
C ARG A 258 10.03 13.91 2.91
N HIS A 259 9.32 15.05 2.95
CA HIS A 259 8.12 15.31 2.14
C HIS A 259 8.53 15.66 0.71
#